data_AF-A0A834Z4L8-F1
#
_entry.id   AF-A0A834Z4L8-F1
#
_cell.length_a   1.000
_cell.length_b   1.000
_cell.length_c   1.000
_cell.angle_alpha   90.00
_cell.angle_beta   90.00
_cell.angle_gamma   90.00
#
_symmetry.space_group_name_H-M   'P 1'
#
loop_
_entity.id
_entity.type
_entity.pdbx_description
1 polymer ?
#
loop_
_entity_poly.entity_id
_entity_poly.type
_entity_poly.pdbx_seq_one_letter_code
_entity_poly.pdbx_strand_id
1 'polypeptide(L)'
;MGNQTRVFVVHMTVSLGSRLFAKAKETRMMTEGYAWIITDGLSSMLDLMTPSTIDSMQGVLGVKPYIPRLKDLEDVEMRWKRELLLKEPNNKMNELNLFGIRVNDTTWALAMAVERVGPMNYRFLKPQTSENSTDLATLGTSEMGPRILRKILNTSFNGLSGEFHLVEGQLESSSFQILNVIGKGDRLTGYWTPKKGLSQELDVAKNVAYSTSMANLRKPIWPGNSITKQLGWAISTKGNSLRIGVPVKEGFQEFVEVKWDSQTNNTTYVGGFSIDVFCGVIGKLPFAVNPQFNAYANADGSSAGSYDDLVSEVHHHEVCCPFLLIV
;
A
#
# COMPACT_ATOMS: atom_id res chain seq x y z
N MET A 1 1.13 25.06 0.54
CA MET A 1 0.71 24.00 -0.39
C MET A 1 0.71 22.67 0.37
N GLY A 2 -0.43 21.98 0.45
CA GLY A 2 -0.49 20.69 1.14
C GLY A 2 -0.22 19.54 0.18
N ASN A 3 0.86 18.78 0.40
CA ASN A 3 1.08 17.52 -0.31
C ASN A 3 -0.06 16.56 0.02
N GLN A 4 -0.79 16.11 -1.00
CA GLN A 4 -1.81 15.08 -0.82
C GLN A 4 -1.17 13.72 -1.05
N THR A 5 -1.07 12.91 0.00
CA THR A 5 -0.61 11.53 -0.07
C THR A 5 -1.51 10.73 -1.01
N ARG A 6 -0.91 10.01 -1.96
CA ARG A 6 -1.62 9.18 -2.94
C ARG A 6 -1.25 7.71 -2.90
N VAL A 7 -0.22 7.36 -2.12
CA VAL A 7 0.22 5.99 -1.91
C VAL A 7 -0.08 5.58 -0.48
N PHE A 8 -0.82 4.50 -0.32
CA PHE A 8 -1.28 4.01 0.96
C PHE A 8 -0.82 2.56 1.15
N VAL A 9 -0.24 2.28 2.31
CA VAL A 9 0.03 0.92 2.77
C VAL A 9 -0.98 0.59 3.86
N VAL A 10 -1.69 -0.52 3.69
CA VAL A 10 -2.85 -0.89 4.50
C VAL A 10 -2.56 -2.21 5.21
N HIS A 11 -2.46 -2.14 6.53
CA HIS A 11 -2.34 -3.29 7.42
C HIS A 11 -3.52 -3.30 8.40
N MET A 12 -4.50 -4.17 8.15
CA MET A 12 -5.69 -4.29 8.99
C MET A 12 -6.42 -5.61 8.75
N THR A 13 -7.33 -5.94 9.66
CA THR A 13 -8.25 -7.08 9.53
C THR A 13 -9.20 -6.91 8.35
N VAL A 14 -9.75 -8.02 7.85
CA VAL A 14 -10.75 -8.04 6.77
C VAL A 14 -11.89 -7.05 7.01
N SER A 15 -12.52 -7.06 8.18
CA SER A 15 -13.67 -6.21 8.50
C SER A 15 -13.37 -4.70 8.39
N LEU A 16 -12.20 -4.28 8.89
CA LEU A 16 -11.73 -2.90 8.78
C LEU A 16 -11.33 -2.56 7.35
N GLY A 17 -10.64 -3.49 6.66
CA GLY A 17 -10.26 -3.34 5.25
C GLY A 17 -11.48 -3.12 4.36
N SER A 18 -12.53 -3.90 4.55
CA SER A 18 -13.78 -3.76 3.79
C SER A 18 -14.40 -2.38 3.96
N ARG A 19 -14.45 -1.88 5.20
CA ARG A 19 -15.00 -0.55 5.50
C ARG A 19 -14.12 0.57 4.94
N LEU A 20 -12.80 0.43 5.02
CA LEU A 20 -11.85 1.39 4.48
C LEU A 20 -12.02 1.54 2.97
N PHE A 21 -11.98 0.44 2.22
CA PHE A 21 -12.04 0.50 0.76
C PHE A 21 -13.41 0.94 0.23
N ALA A 22 -14.50 0.57 0.94
CA ALA A 22 -15.82 1.13 0.66
C ALA A 22 -15.82 2.67 0.78
N LYS A 23 -15.24 3.21 1.87
CA LYS A 23 -15.13 4.66 2.05
C LYS A 23 -14.16 5.32 1.08
N ALA A 24 -13.02 4.71 0.79
CA ALA A 24 -12.06 5.21 -0.19
C ALA A 24 -12.69 5.30 -1.59
N LYS A 25 -13.56 4.34 -1.98
CA LYS A 25 -14.31 4.41 -3.23
C LYS A 25 -15.33 5.54 -3.21
N GLU A 26 -16.11 5.67 -2.14
CA GLU A 26 -17.09 6.75 -1.95
C GLU A 26 -16.46 8.15 -2.04
N THR A 27 -15.25 8.33 -1.49
CA THR A 27 -14.52 9.60 -1.50
C THR A 27 -13.65 9.82 -2.75
N ARG A 28 -13.77 8.96 -3.77
CA ARG A 28 -12.98 9.01 -5.02
C ARG A 28 -11.47 8.91 -4.80
N MET A 29 -11.05 8.10 -3.83
CA MET A 29 -9.66 7.72 -3.59
C MET A 29 -9.28 6.37 -4.24
N MET A 30 -10.22 5.75 -4.95
CA MET A 30 -10.03 4.55 -5.79
C MET A 30 -10.05 4.88 -7.29
N THR A 31 -9.53 6.05 -7.67
CA THR A 31 -9.44 6.52 -9.06
C THR A 31 -7.98 6.58 -9.53
N GLU A 32 -7.77 6.92 -10.80
CA GLU A 32 -6.43 7.20 -11.31
C GLU A 32 -5.71 8.27 -10.46
N GLY A 33 -4.40 8.10 -10.28
CA GLY A 33 -3.59 8.95 -9.41
C GLY A 33 -3.33 8.37 -8.02
N TYR A 34 -3.95 7.24 -7.66
CA TYR A 34 -3.79 6.59 -6.35
C TYR A 34 -3.11 5.23 -6.45
N ALA A 35 -2.37 4.84 -5.43
CA ALA A 35 -1.86 3.49 -5.26
C ALA A 35 -2.17 2.96 -3.85
N TRP A 36 -2.61 1.71 -3.80
CA TRP A 36 -2.97 1.04 -2.56
C TRP A 36 -2.22 -0.29 -2.49
N ILE A 37 -1.53 -0.51 -1.38
CA ILE A 37 -0.76 -1.74 -1.11
C ILE A 37 -1.31 -2.36 0.17
N ILE A 38 -1.76 -3.60 0.11
CA ILE A 38 -2.25 -4.35 1.28
C ILE A 38 -1.22 -5.39 1.72
N THR A 39 -1.04 -5.54 3.03
CA THR A 39 -0.14 -6.54 3.61
C THR A 39 -0.74 -7.95 3.52
N ASP A 40 0.07 -8.96 3.79
CA ASP A 40 -0.33 -10.37 3.89
C ASP A 40 -1.51 -10.64 4.84
N GLY A 41 -1.61 -9.88 5.93
CA GLY A 41 -2.72 -9.96 6.86
C GLY A 41 -4.11 -9.72 6.22
N LEU A 42 -4.18 -8.93 5.15
CA LEU A 42 -5.43 -8.65 4.43
C LEU A 42 -5.53 -9.40 3.11
N SER A 43 -4.46 -9.43 2.32
CA SER A 43 -4.42 -10.11 1.01
C SER A 43 -4.62 -11.62 1.11
N SER A 44 -4.17 -12.26 2.20
CA SER A 44 -4.34 -13.71 2.41
C SER A 44 -5.78 -14.11 2.76
N MET A 45 -6.66 -13.12 2.96
CA MET A 45 -8.04 -13.30 3.38
C MET A 45 -9.04 -12.64 2.42
N LEU A 46 -8.63 -12.28 1.19
CA LEU A 46 -9.53 -11.66 0.21
C LEU A 46 -10.72 -12.56 -0.14
N ASP A 47 -10.55 -13.88 -0.12
CA ASP A 47 -11.61 -14.86 -0.41
C ASP A 47 -12.74 -14.83 0.63
N LEU A 48 -12.52 -14.23 1.80
CA LEU A 48 -13.53 -14.04 2.84
C LEU A 48 -14.38 -12.77 2.63
N MET A 49 -13.97 -11.90 1.71
CA MET A 49 -14.67 -10.65 1.43
C MET A 49 -15.87 -10.87 0.50
N THR A 50 -16.88 -10.02 0.63
CA THR A 50 -18.00 -10.01 -0.31
C THR A 50 -17.55 -9.53 -1.70
N PRO A 51 -18.20 -9.97 -2.78
CA PRO A 51 -17.89 -9.48 -4.13
C PRO A 51 -17.98 -7.95 -4.26
N SER A 52 -18.93 -7.32 -3.56
CA SER A 52 -19.06 -5.86 -3.51
C SER A 52 -17.86 -5.18 -2.86
N THR A 53 -17.25 -5.82 -1.86
CA THR A 53 -16.03 -5.32 -1.21
C THR A 53 -14.83 -5.45 -2.15
N ILE A 54 -14.66 -6.58 -2.83
CA ILE A 54 -13.59 -6.77 -3.81
C ILE A 54 -13.72 -5.77 -4.98
N ASP A 55 -14.95 -5.46 -5.40
CA ASP A 55 -15.23 -4.40 -6.39
C ASP A 55 -14.87 -2.98 -5.88
N SER A 56 -14.80 -2.77 -4.56
CA SER A 56 -14.28 -1.52 -4.00
C SER A 56 -12.76 -1.41 -4.00
N MET A 57 -12.06 -2.53 -4.26
CA MET A 57 -10.60 -2.69 -4.16
C MET A 57 -9.92 -2.80 -5.53
N GLN A 58 -10.58 -2.39 -6.61
CA GLN A 58 -10.04 -2.52 -7.95
C GLN A 58 -8.73 -1.74 -8.10
N GLY A 59 -7.68 -2.45 -8.52
CA GLY A 59 -6.33 -1.91 -8.70
C GLY A 59 -5.47 -1.87 -7.44
N VAL A 60 -5.92 -2.45 -6.33
CA VAL A 60 -5.09 -2.65 -5.13
C VAL A 60 -4.01 -3.71 -5.40
N LEU A 61 -2.79 -3.46 -4.93
CA LEU A 61 -1.69 -4.42 -4.94
C LEU A 61 -1.60 -5.11 -3.58
N GLY A 62 -1.37 -6.42 -3.54
CA GLY A 62 -1.21 -7.18 -2.31
C GLY A 62 -0.03 -8.13 -2.37
N VAL A 63 0.44 -8.56 -1.21
CA VAL A 63 1.47 -9.60 -1.07
C VAL A 63 0.91 -10.77 -0.29
N LYS A 64 1.03 -12.00 -0.77
CA LYS A 64 0.52 -13.21 -0.10
C LYS A 64 1.65 -14.23 0.01
N PRO A 65 1.82 -14.94 1.13
CA PRO A 65 2.80 -16.03 1.21
C PRO A 65 2.54 -17.07 0.12
N TYR A 66 3.60 -17.44 -0.60
CA TYR A 66 3.54 -18.50 -1.59
C TYR A 66 3.47 -19.85 -0.88
N ILE A 67 2.48 -20.65 -1.26
CA ILE A 67 2.37 -22.04 -0.85
C ILE A 67 2.64 -22.91 -2.09
N PRO A 68 3.64 -23.80 -2.06
CA PRO A 68 3.85 -24.77 -3.12
C PRO A 68 2.61 -25.65 -3.29
N ARG A 69 2.14 -25.81 -4.52
CA ARG A 69 1.06 -26.75 -4.86
C ARG A 69 1.63 -28.16 -4.91
N LEU A 70 1.63 -28.83 -3.76
CA LEU A 70 2.04 -30.22 -3.61
C LEU A 70 0.81 -31.14 -3.68
N LYS A 71 1.02 -32.38 -4.12
CA LYS A 71 -0.05 -33.39 -4.22
C LYS A 71 -0.76 -33.62 -2.88
N ASP A 72 -0.01 -33.65 -1.78
CA ASP A 72 -0.57 -33.83 -0.44
C ASP A 72 -1.52 -32.69 -0.03
N LEU A 73 -1.22 -31.46 -0.46
CA LEU A 73 -2.10 -30.31 -0.24
C LEU A 73 -3.40 -30.45 -1.03
N GLU A 74 -3.32 -30.86 -2.30
CA GLU A 74 -4.50 -31.10 -3.14
C GLU A 74 -5.40 -32.19 -2.53
N ASP A 75 -4.80 -33.29 -2.05
CA ASP A 75 -5.52 -34.39 -1.41
C ASP A 75 -6.20 -33.95 -0.10
N VAL A 76 -5.56 -33.09 0.70
CA VAL A 76 -6.16 -32.51 1.91
C VAL A 76 -7.29 -31.54 1.57
N GLU A 77 -7.09 -30.66 0.58
CA GLU A 77 -8.13 -29.72 0.14
C GLU A 77 -9.36 -30.46 -0.40
N MET A 78 -9.19 -31.54 -1.17
CA MET A 78 -10.29 -32.36 -1.67
C MET A 78 -11.05 -33.04 -0.53
N ARG A 79 -10.35 -33.63 0.45
CA ARG A 79 -10.98 -34.24 1.63
C ARG A 79 -11.71 -33.20 2.47
N TRP A 80 -11.10 -32.04 2.69
CA TRP A 80 -11.71 -30.93 3.40
C TRP A 80 -13.00 -30.46 2.74
N LYS A 81 -12.96 -30.22 1.42
CA LYS A 81 -14.14 -29.85 0.61
C LYS A 81 -15.27 -30.86 0.77
N ARG A 82 -14.97 -32.16 0.67
CA ARG A 82 -15.96 -33.23 0.82
C ARG A 82 -16.60 -33.25 2.21
N GLU A 83 -15.79 -33.17 3.26
CA GLU A 83 -16.29 -33.18 4.65
C GLU A 83 -17.13 -31.94 4.97
N LEU A 84 -16.72 -30.77 4.47
CA LEU A 84 -17.42 -29.52 4.72
C LEU A 84 -18.80 -29.50 4.04
N LEU A 85 -18.90 -30.01 2.80
CA LEU A 85 -20.17 -30.17 2.10
C LEU A 85 -21.14 -31.12 2.82
N LEU A 86 -20.63 -32.17 3.49
CA LEU A 86 -21.45 -33.11 4.25
C LEU A 86 -21.96 -32.51 5.57
N LYS A 87 -21.14 -31.72 6.25
CA LYS A 87 -21.46 -31.18 7.58
C LYS A 87 -22.17 -29.84 7.54
N GLU A 88 -21.81 -28.98 6.59
CA GLU A 88 -22.36 -27.63 6.45
C GLU A 88 -22.66 -27.29 4.98
N PRO A 89 -23.78 -27.81 4.44
CA PRO A 89 -24.12 -27.66 3.01
C PRO A 89 -24.26 -26.20 2.54
N ASN A 90 -24.55 -25.29 3.47
CA ASN A 90 -24.78 -23.86 3.20
C ASN A 90 -23.53 -23.00 3.45
N ASN A 91 -22.39 -23.58 3.83
CA ASN A 91 -21.19 -22.82 4.08
C ASN A 91 -20.63 -22.29 2.74
N LYS A 92 -20.36 -20.98 2.69
CA LYS A 92 -19.79 -20.31 1.51
C LYS A 92 -18.28 -20.50 1.40
N MET A 93 -17.64 -20.95 2.47
CA MET A 93 -16.19 -21.13 2.55
C MET A 93 -15.81 -22.50 2.01
N ASN A 94 -15.70 -22.57 0.68
CA ASN A 94 -15.41 -23.82 -0.02
C ASN A 94 -13.92 -24.18 -0.05
N GLU A 95 -13.01 -23.28 0.36
CA GLU A 95 -11.56 -23.49 0.22
C GLU A 95 -10.81 -23.33 1.53
N LEU A 96 -9.76 -24.14 1.70
CA LEU A 96 -8.87 -24.06 2.83
C LEU A 96 -7.98 -22.81 2.65
N ASN A 97 -8.10 -21.84 3.55
CA ASN A 97 -7.26 -20.66 3.49
C ASN A 97 -5.83 -20.95 4.02
N LEU A 98 -4.91 -20.00 3.82
CA LEU A 98 -3.52 -20.08 4.29
C LEU A 98 -3.42 -20.47 5.78
N PHE A 99 -4.29 -19.93 6.63
CA PHE A 99 -4.27 -20.20 8.06
C PHE A 99 -4.69 -21.64 8.37
N GLY A 100 -5.69 -22.18 7.66
CA GLY A 100 -6.08 -23.57 7.75
C GLY A 100 -4.94 -24.52 7.39
N ILE A 101 -4.20 -24.21 6.33
CA ILE A 101 -3.01 -24.97 5.92
C ILE A 101 -1.93 -24.91 7.02
N ARG A 102 -1.62 -23.71 7.55
CA ARG A 102 -0.61 -23.53 8.60
C ARG A 102 -0.98 -24.19 9.93
N VAL A 103 -2.26 -24.25 10.29
CA VAL A 103 -2.72 -24.96 11.50
C VAL A 103 -2.43 -26.45 11.39
N ASN A 104 -2.58 -27.04 10.21
CA ASN A 104 -2.23 -28.44 9.98
C ASN A 104 -0.74 -28.69 10.26
N ASP A 105 0.13 -27.92 9.61
CA ASP A 105 1.58 -28.04 9.78
C ASP A 105 2.01 -27.78 11.23
N THR A 106 1.42 -26.77 11.89
CA THR A 106 1.71 -26.45 13.30
C THR A 106 1.31 -27.61 14.22
N THR A 107 0.17 -28.24 13.95
CA THR A 107 -0.31 -29.40 14.73
C THR A 107 0.63 -30.58 14.53
N TRP A 108 1.07 -30.81 13.29
CA TRP A 108 2.03 -31.88 12.97
C TRP A 108 3.38 -31.65 13.64
N ALA A 109 3.88 -30.42 13.61
CA ALA A 109 5.11 -30.02 14.27
C ALA A 109 5.06 -30.28 15.79
N LEU A 110 3.93 -29.95 16.42
CA LEU A 110 3.70 -30.19 17.83
C LEU A 110 3.62 -31.69 18.15
N ALA A 111 2.89 -32.47 17.35
CA ALA A 111 2.79 -33.92 17.52
C ALA A 111 4.16 -34.59 17.42
N MET A 112 4.94 -34.27 16.38
CA MET A 112 6.31 -34.75 16.22
C MET A 112 7.21 -34.36 17.41
N ALA A 113 7.07 -33.14 17.91
CA ALA A 113 7.85 -32.68 19.06
C ALA A 113 7.52 -33.49 20.32
N VAL A 114 6.23 -33.72 20.60
CA VAL A 114 5.76 -34.50 21.75
C VAL A 114 6.21 -35.97 21.64
N GLU A 115 6.05 -36.59 20.47
CA GLU A 115 6.52 -37.97 20.24
C GLU A 115 8.04 -38.10 20.46
N ARG A 116 8.83 -37.12 20.02
CA ARG A 116 10.30 -37.09 20.21
C ARG A 116 10.73 -36.87 21.66
N VAL A 117 9.87 -36.34 22.52
CA VAL A 117 10.14 -36.26 23.97
C VAL A 117 9.95 -37.62 24.63
N GLY A 118 9.02 -38.44 24.12
CA GLY A 118 8.73 -39.77 24.64
C GLY A 118 7.91 -39.74 25.95
N PRO A 119 7.55 -40.92 26.48
CA PRO A 119 6.76 -41.03 27.71
C PRO A 119 7.57 -40.56 28.92
N MET A 120 7.01 -39.61 29.68
CA MET A 120 7.65 -39.08 30.89
C MET A 120 6.61 -38.58 31.91
N ASN A 121 7.00 -38.52 33.18
CA ASN A 121 6.14 -38.06 34.26
C ASN A 121 5.86 -36.55 34.13
N TYR A 122 4.58 -36.18 34.12
CA TYR A 122 4.12 -34.80 34.09
C TYR A 122 4.33 -34.14 35.46
N ARG A 123 5.55 -33.67 35.73
CA ARG A 123 5.88 -32.98 36.98
C ARG A 123 5.92 -31.47 36.79
N PHE A 124 5.29 -30.76 37.72
CA PHE A 124 5.33 -29.31 37.83
C PHE A 124 6.13 -28.93 39.05
N LEU A 125 7.13 -28.06 38.85
CA LEU A 125 7.89 -27.45 39.93
C LEU A 125 7.08 -26.26 40.44
N LYS A 126 6.38 -26.44 41.57
CA LYS A 126 5.68 -25.33 42.23
C LYS A 126 6.68 -24.52 43.05
N PRO A 127 6.71 -23.18 42.90
CA PRO A 127 7.46 -22.33 43.82
C PRO A 127 6.86 -22.41 45.23
N GLN A 128 7.72 -22.44 46.25
CA GLN A 128 7.29 -22.47 47.65
C GLN A 128 6.96 -21.05 48.15
N THR A 129 5.88 -20.42 47.67
CA THR A 129 5.40 -19.17 48.29
C THR A 129 3.93 -18.84 48.05
N SER A 130 3.26 -18.64 49.20
CA SER A 130 2.02 -17.92 49.55
C SER A 130 0.68 -18.28 48.90
N GLU A 131 -0.31 -18.48 49.78
CA GLU A 131 -1.70 -18.87 49.54
C GLU A 131 -2.61 -17.78 48.96
N ASN A 132 -2.04 -16.72 48.37
CA ASN A 132 -2.83 -15.62 47.81
C ASN A 132 -3.16 -15.91 46.33
N SER A 133 -4.41 -16.29 46.09
CA SER A 133 -4.90 -17.00 44.90
C SER A 133 -5.01 -16.18 43.59
N THR A 134 -4.24 -15.11 43.44
CA THR A 134 -4.26 -14.26 42.23
C THR A 134 -2.88 -14.01 41.62
N ASP A 135 -1.80 -14.51 42.23
CA ASP A 135 -0.46 -14.26 41.75
C ASP A 135 -0.02 -15.29 40.68
N LEU A 136 0.27 -14.83 39.47
CA LEU A 136 0.81 -15.64 38.37
C LEU A 136 2.12 -16.35 38.76
N ALA A 137 2.84 -15.80 39.74
CA ALA A 137 4.03 -16.40 40.32
C ALA A 137 3.75 -17.72 41.07
N THR A 138 2.49 -18.06 41.37
CA THR A 138 2.12 -19.36 41.95
C THR A 138 2.01 -20.50 40.93
N LEU A 139 2.00 -20.19 39.63
CA LEU A 139 1.96 -21.21 38.57
C LEU A 139 3.28 -21.98 38.55
N GLY A 140 3.19 -23.28 38.84
CA GLY A 140 4.36 -24.16 38.75
C GLY A 140 4.89 -24.27 37.32
N THR A 141 6.21 -24.33 37.16
CA THR A 141 6.84 -24.54 35.85
C THR A 141 6.86 -26.02 35.50
N SER A 142 6.37 -26.37 34.31
CA SER A 142 6.45 -27.75 33.82
C SER A 142 7.90 -28.13 33.51
N GLU A 143 8.37 -29.26 34.02
CA GLU A 143 9.69 -29.81 33.64
C GLU A 143 9.72 -30.30 32.19
N MET A 144 8.54 -30.56 31.62
CA MET A 144 8.36 -30.99 30.24
C MET A 144 8.47 -29.81 29.26
N GLY A 145 8.01 -28.63 29.66
CA GLY A 145 7.91 -27.44 28.80
C GLY A 145 9.21 -27.11 28.05
N PRO A 146 10.37 -26.96 28.74
CA PRO A 146 11.63 -26.68 28.08
C PRO A 146 12.10 -27.77 27.10
N ARG A 147 11.73 -29.03 27.35
CA ARG A 147 12.08 -30.16 26.48
C ARG A 147 11.23 -30.15 25.21
N ILE A 148 9.93 -29.94 25.36
CA ILE A 148 8.99 -29.78 24.23
C ILE A 148 9.43 -28.59 23.38
N LEU A 149 9.70 -27.43 24.00
CA LEU A 149 10.16 -26.24 23.29
C LEU A 149 11.42 -26.54 22.46
N ARG A 150 12.42 -27.19 23.06
CA ARG A 150 13.63 -27.61 22.33
C ARG A 150 13.32 -28.53 21.15
N LYS A 151 12.36 -29.45 21.30
CA LYS A 151 11.96 -30.34 20.20
C LYS A 151 11.20 -29.59 19.11
N ILE A 152 10.30 -28.67 19.46
CA ILE A 152 9.58 -27.80 18.52
C ILE A 152 10.56 -26.97 17.69
N LEU A 153 11.52 -26.30 18.34
CA LEU A 153 12.51 -25.46 17.66
C LEU A 153 13.40 -26.26 16.71
N ASN A 154 13.63 -27.54 16.99
CA ASN A 154 14.43 -28.44 16.16
C ASN A 154 13.59 -29.29 15.19
N THR A 155 12.29 -29.00 15.06
CA THR A 155 11.42 -29.71 14.11
C THR A 155 11.65 -29.16 12.71
N SER A 156 11.86 -30.08 11.76
CA SER A 156 11.89 -29.79 10.33
C SER A 156 11.24 -30.94 9.58
N PHE A 157 10.36 -30.63 8.64
CA PHE A 157 9.66 -31.57 7.76
C PHE A 157 9.02 -30.82 6.59
N ASN A 158 8.60 -31.56 5.55
CA ASN A 158 7.80 -31.01 4.47
C ASN A 158 6.31 -31.10 4.86
N GLY A 159 5.70 -29.95 5.14
CA GLY A 159 4.28 -29.82 5.42
C GLY A 159 3.48 -29.43 4.19
N LEU A 160 2.20 -29.15 4.40
CA LEU A 160 1.28 -28.70 3.35
C LEU A 160 1.59 -27.29 2.86
N SER A 161 2.17 -26.43 3.71
CA SER A 161 2.60 -25.07 3.34
C SER A 161 4.01 -25.01 2.73
N GLY A 162 4.70 -26.15 2.60
CA GLY A 162 6.09 -26.24 2.15
C GLY A 162 7.02 -26.77 3.25
N GLU A 163 8.31 -26.43 3.15
CA GLU A 163 9.28 -26.80 4.18
C GLU A 163 8.98 -26.05 5.49
N PHE A 164 8.68 -26.80 6.55
CA PHE A 164 8.51 -26.28 7.88
C PHE A 164 9.86 -26.27 8.57
N HIS A 165 10.38 -25.09 8.91
CA HIS A 165 11.59 -24.93 9.70
C HIS A 165 11.52 -23.64 10.52
N LEU A 166 11.99 -23.69 11.78
CA LEU A 166 11.99 -22.54 12.68
C LEU A 166 13.41 -22.00 12.86
N VAL A 167 13.63 -20.74 12.51
CA VAL A 167 14.85 -19.98 12.78
C VAL A 167 14.53 -18.98 13.87
N GLU A 168 15.25 -19.05 15.01
CA GLU A 168 15.01 -18.19 16.18
C GLU A 168 13.56 -18.24 16.70
N GLY A 169 12.88 -19.37 16.51
CA GLY A 169 11.47 -19.57 16.91
C GLY A 169 10.45 -18.99 15.93
N GLN A 170 10.88 -18.49 14.78
CA GLN A 170 10.01 -18.00 13.71
C GLN A 170 10.09 -18.94 12.51
N LEU A 171 8.97 -19.12 11.82
CA LEU A 171 8.94 -19.88 10.56
C LEU A 171 9.84 -19.17 9.54
N GLU A 172 10.80 -19.91 8.97
CA GLU A 172 11.76 -19.36 8.03
C GLU A 172 11.06 -18.77 6.79
N SER A 173 11.59 -17.64 6.31
CA SER A 173 10.92 -16.75 5.38
C SER A 173 10.42 -17.47 4.14
N SER A 174 9.10 -17.43 3.98
CA SER A 174 8.40 -17.92 2.79
C SER A 174 8.68 -17.01 1.59
N SER A 175 8.64 -17.57 0.39
CA SER A 175 8.48 -16.79 -0.85
C SER A 175 7.12 -16.09 -0.82
N PHE A 176 6.97 -14.96 -1.52
CA PHE A 176 5.70 -14.23 -1.60
C PHE A 176 5.22 -14.14 -3.05
N GLN A 177 3.91 -14.19 -3.22
CA GLN A 177 3.19 -13.83 -4.43
C GLN A 177 2.80 -12.36 -4.33
N ILE A 178 2.99 -11.63 -5.43
CA ILE A 178 2.52 -10.26 -5.59
C ILE A 178 1.27 -10.32 -6.46
N LEU A 179 0.17 -9.84 -5.91
CA LEU A 179 -1.16 -9.97 -6.48
C LEU A 179 -1.72 -8.58 -6.76
N ASN A 180 -2.54 -8.46 -7.79
CA ASN A 180 -3.25 -7.23 -8.13
C ASN A 180 -4.74 -7.54 -8.23
N VAL A 181 -5.55 -6.87 -7.40
CA VAL A 181 -6.99 -7.12 -7.28
C VAL A 181 -7.72 -6.54 -8.49
N ILE A 182 -8.25 -7.41 -9.35
CA ILE A 182 -8.90 -7.04 -10.62
C ILE A 182 -10.13 -7.91 -10.86
N GLY A 183 -11.27 -7.29 -11.13
CA GLY A 183 -12.56 -7.94 -11.30
C GLY A 183 -12.98 -8.68 -10.02
N LYS A 184 -13.33 -9.96 -10.16
CA LYS A 184 -13.75 -10.82 -9.05
C LYS A 184 -12.60 -11.62 -8.41
N GLY A 185 -11.36 -11.38 -8.80
CA GLY A 185 -10.22 -12.20 -8.34
C GLY A 185 -8.92 -11.43 -8.24
N ASP A 186 -7.87 -12.18 -7.94
CA ASP A 186 -6.50 -11.71 -7.84
C ASP A 186 -5.70 -12.10 -9.09
N ARG A 187 -5.06 -11.11 -9.70
CA ARG A 187 -4.14 -11.32 -10.82
C ARG A 187 -2.71 -11.42 -10.30
N LEU A 188 -2.07 -12.56 -10.50
CA LEU A 188 -0.65 -12.72 -10.20
C LEU A 188 0.20 -11.76 -11.04
N THR A 189 0.95 -10.91 -10.34
CA THR A 189 1.85 -9.90 -10.88
C THR A 189 3.29 -10.42 -10.90
N GLY A 190 3.66 -11.25 -9.93
CA GLY A 190 4.94 -11.94 -9.87
C GLY A 190 5.20 -12.48 -8.47
N TYR A 191 6.47 -12.69 -8.15
CA TYR A 191 6.94 -13.28 -6.91
C TYR A 191 8.05 -12.42 -6.31
N TRP A 192 8.23 -12.58 -4.99
CA TRP A 192 9.42 -12.15 -4.29
C TRP A 192 10.03 -13.33 -3.53
N THR A 193 11.35 -13.50 -3.62
CA THR A 193 12.09 -14.47 -2.82
C THR A 193 13.31 -13.81 -2.18
N PRO A 194 13.76 -14.27 -0.99
CA PRO A 194 14.96 -13.73 -0.37
C PRO A 194 16.21 -13.80 -1.26
N LYS A 195 16.31 -14.83 -2.11
CA LYS A 195 17.49 -15.06 -2.97
C LYS A 195 17.50 -14.23 -4.26
N LYS A 196 16.34 -13.97 -4.87
CA LYS A 196 16.23 -13.34 -6.20
C LYS A 196 15.62 -11.94 -6.18
N GLY A 197 14.93 -11.57 -5.10
CA GLY A 197 14.10 -10.36 -5.08
C GLY A 197 12.85 -10.57 -5.94
N LEU A 198 12.49 -9.56 -6.73
CA LEU A 198 11.30 -9.53 -7.60
C LEU A 198 11.51 -10.28 -8.92
N SER A 199 10.58 -11.18 -9.26
CA SER A 199 10.58 -11.92 -10.53
C SER A 199 9.17 -12.26 -11.02
N GLN A 200 8.98 -12.44 -12.33
CA GLN A 200 7.67 -12.88 -12.88
C GLN A 200 7.40 -14.36 -12.61
N GLU A 201 8.46 -15.15 -12.53
CA GLU A 201 8.42 -16.60 -12.35
C GLU A 201 9.11 -16.99 -11.04
N LEU A 202 8.67 -18.08 -10.43
CA LEU A 202 9.23 -18.64 -9.20
C LEU A 202 10.60 -19.34 -9.46
N ASP A 203 11.13 -19.24 -10.67
CA ASP A 203 12.10 -20.18 -11.20
C ASP A 203 13.42 -20.24 -10.39
N VAL A 204 13.80 -21.47 -10.04
CA VAL A 204 14.85 -21.88 -9.07
C VAL A 204 16.26 -21.86 -9.69
N ALA A 205 16.39 -21.37 -10.93
CA ALA A 205 17.66 -21.32 -11.65
C ALA A 205 18.73 -20.55 -10.84
N LYS A 206 19.85 -21.23 -10.56
CA LYS A 206 20.80 -20.89 -9.49
C LYS A 206 21.64 -19.61 -9.70
N ASN A 207 21.52 -18.90 -10.83
CA ASN A 207 22.46 -17.84 -11.23
C ASN A 207 21.78 -16.54 -11.70
N VAL A 208 20.75 -16.06 -11.00
CA VAL A 208 20.16 -14.75 -11.30
C VAL A 208 20.49 -13.76 -10.19
N ALA A 209 21.02 -12.58 -10.55
CA ALA A 209 21.32 -11.52 -9.61
C ALA A 209 20.06 -11.05 -8.87
N TYR A 210 20.19 -10.75 -7.57
CA TYR A 210 19.12 -10.18 -6.78
C TYR A 210 18.63 -8.87 -7.39
N SER A 211 17.33 -8.71 -7.59
CA SER A 211 16.77 -7.52 -8.21
C SER A 211 15.50 -7.05 -7.51
N THR A 212 15.41 -5.74 -7.26
CA THR A 212 14.21 -5.07 -6.73
C THR A 212 13.48 -4.30 -7.81
N SER A 213 13.81 -4.51 -9.08
CA SER A 213 13.21 -3.78 -10.19
C SER A 213 11.78 -4.23 -10.45
N MET A 214 10.84 -3.26 -10.45
CA MET A 214 9.46 -3.50 -10.86
C MET A 214 9.35 -3.95 -12.32
N ALA A 215 10.38 -3.71 -13.16
CA ALA A 215 10.40 -4.22 -14.54
C ALA A 215 10.40 -5.76 -14.61
N ASN A 216 10.81 -6.42 -13.52
CA ASN A 216 10.79 -7.87 -13.40
C ASN A 216 9.43 -8.42 -12.95
N LEU A 217 8.41 -7.57 -12.85
CA LEU A 217 7.04 -7.95 -12.56
C LEU A 217 6.17 -7.72 -13.79
N ARG A 218 5.02 -8.38 -13.86
CA ARG A 218 3.97 -7.98 -14.79
C ARG A 218 3.50 -6.58 -14.39
N LYS A 219 3.15 -5.75 -15.36
CA LYS A 219 2.69 -4.38 -15.06
C LYS A 219 1.40 -4.45 -14.23
N PRO A 220 1.38 -3.86 -13.01
CA PRO A 220 0.16 -3.78 -12.22
C PRO A 220 -0.81 -2.79 -12.87
N ILE A 221 -2.10 -3.04 -12.67
CA ILE A 221 -3.18 -2.13 -13.01
C ILE A 221 -3.56 -1.43 -11.70
N TRP A 222 -3.45 -0.11 -11.70
CA TRP A 222 -3.79 0.75 -10.57
C TRP A 222 -5.28 1.12 -10.59
N PRO A 223 -5.82 1.68 -9.49
CA PRO A 223 -7.18 2.19 -9.47
C PRO A 223 -7.46 3.15 -10.63
N GLY A 224 -8.69 3.11 -11.15
CA GLY A 224 -9.06 3.82 -12.39
C GLY A 224 -8.58 3.16 -13.68
N ASN A 225 -8.17 1.88 -13.64
CA ASN A 225 -7.66 1.12 -14.80
C ASN A 225 -6.39 1.72 -15.43
N SER A 226 -5.57 2.38 -14.60
CA SER A 226 -4.35 3.05 -15.03
C SER A 226 -3.16 2.08 -15.02
N ILE A 227 -2.40 2.00 -16.11
CA ILE A 227 -1.15 1.22 -16.20
C ILE A 227 0.10 2.07 -15.94
N THR A 228 -0.10 3.36 -15.73
CA THR A 228 0.95 4.36 -15.49
C THR A 228 1.45 4.28 -14.06
N LYS A 229 2.77 4.45 -13.88
CA LYS A 229 3.38 4.48 -12.53
C LYS A 229 2.81 5.66 -11.76
N GLN A 230 2.20 5.38 -10.60
CA GLN A 230 1.65 6.41 -9.74
C GLN A 230 2.78 7.17 -9.04
N LEU A 231 2.73 8.51 -9.08
CA LEU A 231 3.62 9.33 -8.27
C LEU A 231 3.18 9.26 -6.80
N GLY A 232 4.15 9.19 -5.88
CA GLY A 232 3.96 9.05 -4.42
C GLY A 232 3.06 10.09 -3.75
N TRP A 233 2.81 11.18 -4.47
CA TRP A 233 2.18 12.41 -4.04
C TRP A 233 1.52 13.05 -5.26
N ALA A 234 0.36 13.68 -5.07
CA ALA A 234 -0.23 14.56 -6.06
C ALA A 234 -0.67 15.84 -5.37
N ILE A 235 -0.49 16.97 -6.04
CA ILE A 235 -0.99 18.25 -5.53
C ILE A 235 -2.52 18.22 -5.61
N SER A 236 -3.19 18.68 -4.55
CA SER A 236 -4.65 18.65 -4.50
C SER A 236 -5.27 19.46 -5.65
N THR A 237 -6.07 18.82 -6.50
CA THR A 237 -6.86 19.50 -7.53
C THR A 237 -8.05 20.27 -6.97
N LYS A 238 -8.35 20.09 -5.67
CA LYS A 238 -9.34 20.85 -4.93
C LYS A 238 -8.65 21.85 -4.02
N GLY A 239 -8.33 23.03 -4.54
CA GLY A 239 -8.49 24.23 -3.71
C GLY A 239 -7.40 25.29 -3.69
N ASN A 240 -6.22 25.13 -4.28
CA ASN A 240 -5.23 26.21 -4.31
C ASN A 240 -4.52 26.29 -5.67
N SER A 241 -5.10 27.04 -6.61
CA SER A 241 -4.36 27.55 -7.77
C SER A 241 -3.19 28.38 -7.27
N LEU A 242 -2.03 28.26 -7.92
CA LEU A 242 -0.89 29.13 -7.62
C LEU A 242 -1.24 30.53 -8.10
N ARG A 243 -1.64 31.43 -7.20
CA ARG A 243 -1.93 32.84 -7.50
C ARG A 243 -0.62 33.59 -7.75
N ILE A 244 -0.44 34.07 -8.97
CA ILE A 244 0.76 34.78 -9.39
C ILE A 244 0.39 36.21 -9.71
N GLY A 245 1.01 37.15 -9.01
CA GLY A 245 0.81 38.58 -9.21
C GLY A 245 1.65 39.08 -10.39
N VAL A 246 0.99 39.68 -11.37
CA VAL A 246 1.63 40.16 -12.61
C VAL A 246 1.62 41.69 -12.62
N PRO A 247 2.78 42.36 -12.58
CA PRO A 247 2.83 43.82 -12.54
C PRO A 247 2.35 44.43 -13.87
N VAL A 248 1.59 45.52 -13.78
CA VAL A 248 1.23 46.34 -14.96
C VAL A 248 2.32 47.39 -15.16
N LYS A 249 2.99 47.37 -16.32
CA LYS A 249 4.02 48.37 -16.67
C LYS A 249 3.68 49.06 -17.98
N GLU A 250 3.89 50.37 -18.02
CA GLU A 250 3.98 51.12 -19.27
C GLU A 250 5.41 50.96 -19.82
N GLY A 251 5.60 50.14 -20.86
CA GLY A 251 6.94 49.84 -21.40
C GLY A 251 7.01 48.54 -22.21
N PHE A 252 8.08 47.76 -22.01
CA PHE A 252 8.39 46.53 -22.76
C PHE A 252 7.35 45.41 -22.52
N GLN A 253 6.32 45.40 -23.37
CA GLN A 253 5.24 44.41 -23.34
C GLN A 253 5.71 43.03 -23.80
N GLU A 254 6.90 42.91 -24.39
CA GLU A 254 7.46 41.64 -24.85
C GLU A 254 7.75 40.66 -23.69
N PHE A 255 8.08 41.19 -22.51
CA PHE A 255 8.39 40.37 -21.34
C PHE A 255 7.14 39.97 -20.56
N VAL A 256 6.24 40.93 -20.32
CA VAL A 256 4.97 40.75 -19.63
C VAL A 256 3.96 41.74 -20.21
N GLU A 257 2.84 41.24 -20.69
CA GLU A 257 1.73 42.00 -21.28
C GLU A 257 0.43 41.66 -20.55
N VAL A 258 -0.30 42.71 -20.16
CA VAL A 258 -1.67 42.59 -19.62
C VAL A 258 -2.60 43.41 -20.52
N LYS A 259 -3.62 42.77 -21.09
CA LYS A 259 -4.70 43.45 -21.84
C LYS A 259 -5.98 43.42 -21.05
N TRP A 260 -6.77 44.47 -21.24
CA TRP A 260 -8.03 44.70 -20.56
C TRP A 260 -9.18 44.69 -21.54
N ASP A 261 -10.34 44.21 -21.10
CA ASP A 261 -11.59 44.43 -21.80
C ASP A 261 -12.06 45.86 -21.53
N SER A 262 -12.13 46.66 -22.60
CA SER A 262 -12.62 48.04 -22.57
C SER A 262 -14.04 48.23 -22.01
N GLN A 263 -14.85 47.17 -21.93
CA GLN A 263 -16.22 47.24 -21.41
C GLN A 263 -16.37 46.76 -19.96
N THR A 264 -15.47 45.90 -19.47
CA THR A 264 -15.62 45.25 -18.15
C THR A 264 -14.47 45.54 -17.20
N ASN A 265 -13.41 46.23 -17.65
CA ASN A 265 -12.16 46.45 -16.90
C ASN A 265 -11.54 45.18 -16.31
N ASN A 266 -11.90 44.00 -16.84
CA ASN A 266 -11.31 42.72 -16.47
C ASN A 266 -10.12 42.39 -17.38
N THR A 267 -9.14 41.66 -16.85
CA THR A 267 -8.00 41.15 -17.63
C THR A 267 -8.47 40.17 -18.69
N THR A 268 -8.27 40.50 -19.97
CA THR A 268 -8.58 39.60 -21.10
C THR A 268 -7.41 38.73 -21.50
N TYR A 269 -6.18 39.22 -21.28
CA TYR A 269 -4.98 38.51 -21.63
C TYR A 269 -3.87 38.86 -20.64
N VAL A 270 -3.14 37.84 -20.20
CA VAL A 270 -1.93 37.97 -19.39
C VAL A 270 -0.89 37.04 -20.00
N GLY A 271 0.15 37.59 -20.61
CA GLY A 271 1.14 36.83 -21.38
C GLY A 271 2.49 37.55 -21.48
N GLY A 272 3.36 37.09 -22.40
CA GLY A 272 4.72 37.62 -22.59
C GLY A 272 5.80 36.57 -22.33
N PHE A 273 7.03 36.88 -22.74
CA PHE A 273 8.16 35.94 -22.72
C PHE A 273 8.37 35.26 -21.35
N SER A 274 8.28 36.02 -20.26
CA SER A 274 8.49 35.47 -18.91
C SER A 274 7.39 34.46 -18.54
N ILE A 275 6.15 34.70 -18.97
CA ILE A 275 5.02 33.81 -18.74
C ILE A 275 5.15 32.55 -19.60
N ASP A 276 5.58 32.68 -20.85
CA ASP A 276 5.79 31.54 -21.75
C ASP A 276 6.91 30.62 -21.24
N VAL A 277 8.03 31.19 -20.77
CA VAL A 277 9.13 30.43 -20.15
C VAL A 277 8.64 29.69 -18.91
N PHE A 278 7.89 30.37 -18.04
CA PHE A 278 7.34 29.76 -16.82
C PHE A 278 6.36 28.62 -17.13
N CYS A 279 5.43 28.82 -18.07
CA CYS A 279 4.52 27.79 -18.55
C CYS A 279 5.28 26.63 -19.20
N GLY A 280 6.36 26.91 -19.93
CA GLY A 280 7.26 25.91 -20.50
C GLY A 280 7.95 25.07 -19.44
N VAL A 281 8.47 25.70 -18.38
CA VAL A 281 9.08 25.01 -17.23
C VAL A 281 8.04 24.16 -16.52
N ILE A 282 6.86 24.71 -16.20
CA ILE A 282 5.75 23.96 -15.59
C ILE A 282 5.36 22.75 -16.43
N GLY A 283 5.29 22.90 -17.76
CA GLY A 283 4.97 21.82 -18.68
C GLY A 283 6.01 20.69 -18.71
N LYS A 284 7.21 20.91 -18.17
CA LYS A 284 8.28 19.90 -18.03
C LYS A 284 8.39 19.34 -16.61
N LEU A 285 7.68 19.90 -15.64
CA LEU A 285 7.70 19.39 -14.27
C LEU A 285 7.02 18.00 -14.23
N PRO A 286 7.53 17.06 -13.41
CA PRO A 286 6.90 15.76 -13.25
C PRO A 286 5.59 15.83 -12.43
N PHE A 287 5.06 17.04 -12.20
CA PHE A 287 3.85 17.31 -11.43
C PHE A 287 3.06 18.47 -12.03
N ALA A 288 1.74 18.40 -11.93
CA ALA A 288 0.83 19.43 -12.43
C ALA A 288 0.80 20.65 -11.50
N VAL A 289 1.13 21.83 -12.05
CA VAL A 289 0.95 23.13 -11.40
C VAL A 289 -0.13 23.88 -12.17
N ASN A 290 -1.14 24.40 -11.47
CA ASN A 290 -2.20 25.22 -12.06
C ASN A 290 -1.95 26.69 -11.69
N PRO A 291 -1.20 27.45 -12.52
CA PRO A 291 -1.00 28.87 -12.28
C PRO A 291 -2.26 29.66 -12.60
N GLN A 292 -2.57 30.64 -11.75
CA GLN A 292 -3.56 31.66 -12.00
C GLN A 292 -2.85 33.00 -11.98
N PHE A 293 -2.87 33.70 -13.11
CA PHE A 293 -2.22 34.98 -13.26
C PHE A 293 -3.23 36.08 -12.95
N ASN A 294 -2.89 36.94 -11.99
CA ASN A 294 -3.71 38.04 -11.54
C ASN A 294 -2.91 39.32 -11.78
N ALA A 295 -3.44 40.24 -12.59
CA ALA A 295 -2.80 41.53 -12.79
C ALA A 295 -2.84 42.36 -11.50
N TYR A 296 -1.71 42.97 -11.16
CA TYR A 296 -1.58 43.88 -10.03
C TYR A 296 -1.94 45.30 -10.49
N ALA A 297 -3.25 45.56 -10.57
CA ALA A 297 -3.81 46.77 -11.15
C ALA A 297 -4.92 47.37 -10.28
N ASN A 298 -5.06 48.70 -10.35
CA ASN A 298 -6.19 49.44 -9.79
C ASN A 298 -7.44 49.25 -10.65
N ALA A 299 -8.60 49.70 -10.17
CA ALA A 299 -9.88 49.59 -10.87
C ALA A 299 -9.93 50.32 -12.24
N ASP A 300 -9.00 51.24 -12.48
CA ASP A 300 -8.81 51.97 -13.73
C ASP A 300 -7.81 51.31 -14.70
N GLY A 301 -7.25 50.15 -14.32
CA GLY A 301 -6.25 49.41 -15.12
C GLY A 301 -4.82 49.93 -14.98
N SER A 302 -4.59 50.98 -14.18
CA SER A 302 -3.24 51.46 -13.85
C SER A 302 -2.54 50.51 -12.86
N SER A 303 -1.21 50.59 -12.74
CA SER A 303 -0.46 49.76 -11.78
C SER A 303 -0.94 50.00 -10.34
N ALA A 304 -1.24 48.92 -9.61
CA ALA A 304 -1.71 49.00 -8.21
C ALA A 304 -0.63 49.44 -7.21
N GLY A 305 0.62 49.53 -7.64
CA GLY A 305 1.72 49.97 -6.80
C GLY A 305 3.08 49.76 -7.47
N SER A 306 4.13 49.89 -6.66
CA SER A 306 5.49 49.58 -7.06
C SER A 306 5.73 48.06 -7.06
N TYR A 307 6.90 47.66 -7.56
CA TYR A 307 7.32 46.27 -7.53
C TYR A 307 7.56 45.77 -6.10
N ASP A 308 8.12 46.63 -5.24
CA ASP A 308 8.37 46.30 -3.84
C ASP A 308 7.06 46.04 -3.08
N ASP A 309 6.01 46.79 -3.43
CA ASP A 309 4.66 46.57 -2.88
C ASP A 309 4.12 45.19 -3.30
N LEU A 310 4.27 44.82 -4.58
CA LEU A 310 3.88 43.50 -5.08
C LEU A 310 4.67 42.35 -4.43
N VAL A 311 5.95 42.56 -4.11
CA VAL A 311 6.74 41.59 -3.35
C VAL A 311 6.26 41.51 -1.90
N SER A 312 5.83 42.63 -1.31
CA SER A 312 5.25 42.65 0.04
C SER A 312 3.93 41.87 0.12
N GLU A 313 3.14 41.82 -0.96
CA GLU A 313 1.90 41.01 -1.02
C GLU A 313 2.13 39.51 -0.88
N VAL A 314 3.35 39.06 -1.17
CA VAL A 314 3.77 37.66 -0.96
C VAL A 314 3.93 37.39 0.53
N HIS A 315 4.47 38.35 1.26
CA HIS A 315 4.65 38.28 2.71
C HIS A 315 3.30 38.33 3.45
N HIS A 316 2.30 39.03 2.88
CA HIS A 316 0.94 39.10 3.42
C HIS A 316 0.00 37.96 2.97
N HIS A 317 0.51 36.99 2.19
CA HIS A 317 -0.24 35.85 1.64
C HIS A 317 -1.38 36.20 0.66
N GLU A 318 -1.45 37.43 0.16
CA GLU A 318 -2.43 37.82 -0.86
C GLU A 318 -2.06 37.22 -2.23
N VAL A 319 -0.75 37.17 -2.52
CA VAL A 319 -0.16 36.56 -3.72
C VAL A 319 0.77 35.40 -3.31
N CYS A 320 0.78 34.28 -4.05
CA CYS A 320 1.65 33.14 -3.72
C CYS A 320 3.06 33.28 -4.31
N CYS A 321 3.21 34.02 -5.41
CA CYS A 321 4.48 34.33 -6.05
C CYS A 321 4.32 35.62 -6.87
N PRO A 322 5.21 36.61 -6.75
CA PRO A 322 5.25 37.72 -7.69
C PRO A 322 5.93 37.20 -8.98
N PHE A 323 5.53 37.68 -10.16
CA PHE A 323 6.33 37.40 -11.36
C PHE A 323 7.69 38.11 -11.20
N LEU A 324 8.68 37.35 -10.70
CA LEU A 324 10.05 37.82 -10.61
C LEU A 324 10.64 37.80 -12.02
N LEU A 325 11.17 38.97 -12.42
CA LEU A 325 12.09 39.04 -13.53
C LEU A 325 13.19 37.99 -13.28
N ILE A 326 13.22 36.94 -14.11
CA ILE A 326 14.49 36.41 -14.55
C ILE A 326 15.00 37.45 -15.56
N VAL A 327 15.57 38.53 -15.05
CA VAL A 327 16.49 39.43 -15.75
C VAL A 327 17.57 39.81 -14.75
#